data_AF-A0A383AVK3-F1
#
_entry.id   AF-A0A383AVK3-F1
#
_cell.length_a   1.000
_cell.length_b   1.000
_cell.length_c   1.000
_cell.angle_alpha   90.00
_cell.angle_beta   90.00
_cell.angle_gamma   90.00
#
_symmetry.space_group_name_H-M   'P 1'
#
loop_
_entity.id
_entity.type
_entity.pdbx_description
1 polymer ?
#
loop_
_entity_poly.entity_id
_entity_poly.type
_entity_poly.pdbx_seq_one_letter_code
_entity_poly.pdbx_strand_id
1 'polypeptide(L)'
;MFSFGRENTGLVAKWWRNVDKQILFLFVFLLLLGLFFSFSSTTSVISEKMNKQTYFFFIKHLIFVSVSLFLIFTISIQEKDKLIKVLTYLFIVSIVLLFLTLIVGVEIKGSRRWMGFDPFLRFQPVELLKPLFIIFVAKIIVLNEKTDIYKRYFYSFVILLVIVIILINQPDLGQTLLLTLTWITMIFVSGFNMLILSILGLVFVITIALLIFFLPEKFGYVFLRI
;
A
#
# COMPACT_ATOMS: atom_id res chain seq x y z
N MET A 1 38.36 4.32 1.56
CA MET A 1 37.81 5.08 0.41
C MET A 1 36.84 4.16 -0.32
N PHE A 2 35.54 4.47 -0.34
CA PHE A 2 34.56 3.66 -1.07
C PHE A 2 34.85 3.76 -2.57
N SER A 3 35.58 2.80 -3.13
CA SER A 3 35.74 2.68 -4.58
C SER A 3 34.45 2.12 -5.17
N PHE A 4 33.74 2.94 -5.94
CA PHE A 4 32.61 2.52 -6.77
C PHE A 4 33.05 2.19 -8.21
N GLY A 5 34.35 1.93 -8.41
CA GLY A 5 34.92 1.53 -9.69
C GLY A 5 34.31 0.22 -10.19
N ARG A 6 34.40 -0.03 -11.50
CA ARG A 6 33.85 -1.25 -12.12
C ARG A 6 34.53 -2.53 -11.58
N GLU A 7 35.72 -2.41 -11.01
CA GLU A 7 36.47 -3.48 -10.36
C GLU A 7 35.86 -3.95 -9.01
N ASN A 8 35.07 -3.11 -8.33
CA ASN A 8 34.49 -3.49 -7.04
C ASN A 8 33.20 -4.30 -7.24
N THR A 9 33.26 -5.60 -6.90
CA THR A 9 32.14 -6.54 -7.02
C THR A 9 31.27 -6.64 -5.76
N GLY A 10 31.56 -5.81 -4.74
CA GLY A 10 30.79 -5.74 -3.50
C GLY A 10 29.31 -5.42 -3.76
N LEU A 11 28.42 -5.96 -2.90
CA LEU A 11 26.96 -5.79 -3.01
C LEU A 11 26.56 -4.31 -3.08
N VAL A 12 27.18 -3.46 -2.27
CA VAL A 12 26.91 -2.01 -2.23
C VAL A 12 27.38 -1.30 -3.51
N ALA A 13 28.52 -1.71 -4.07
CA ALA A 13 29.05 -1.11 -5.30
C ALA A 13 28.19 -1.49 -6.52
N LYS A 14 27.72 -2.74 -6.58
CA LYS A 14 26.75 -3.19 -7.60
C LYS A 14 25.41 -2.47 -7.44
N TRP A 15 24.92 -2.34 -6.22
CA TRP A 15 23.68 -1.62 -5.90
C TRP A 15 23.72 -0.17 -6.40
N TRP A 16 24.74 0.59 -6.01
CA TRP A 16 24.88 2.01 -6.39
C TRP A 16 24.94 2.23 -7.92
N ARG A 17 25.47 1.25 -8.66
CA ARG A 17 25.53 1.30 -10.12
C ARG A 17 24.20 1.02 -10.80
N ASN A 18 23.37 0.16 -10.22
CA ASN A 18 22.11 -0.30 -10.82
C ASN A 18 20.93 0.60 -10.48
N VAL A 19 21.02 1.38 -9.40
CA VAL A 19 19.95 2.27 -8.97
C VAL A 19 19.85 3.49 -9.89
N ASP A 20 18.63 3.82 -10.27
CA ASP A 20 18.33 5.06 -10.97
C ASP A 20 18.49 6.25 -10.00
N LYS A 21 19.54 7.04 -10.26
CA LYS A 21 19.93 8.18 -9.42
C LYS A 21 18.93 9.33 -9.51
N GLN A 22 18.25 9.50 -10.64
CA GLN A 22 17.27 10.57 -10.81
C GLN A 22 16.04 10.31 -9.96
N ILE A 23 15.51 9.08 -10.01
CA ILE A 23 14.37 8.67 -9.19
C ILE A 23 14.72 8.73 -7.70
N LEU A 24 15.90 8.23 -7.32
CA LEU A 24 16.36 8.28 -5.93
C LEU A 24 16.49 9.72 -5.42
N PHE A 25 17.04 10.63 -6.24
CA PHE A 25 17.14 12.05 -5.88
C PHE A 25 15.77 12.69 -5.69
N LEU A 26 14.84 12.51 -6.63
CA LEU A 26 13.47 13.02 -6.55
C LEU A 26 12.75 12.52 -5.28
N PHE A 27 12.92 11.23 -4.97
CA PHE A 27 12.34 10.62 -3.78
C PHE A 27 12.90 11.22 -2.48
N VAL A 28 14.23 11.34 -2.36
CA VAL A 28 14.87 11.94 -1.18
C VAL A 28 14.48 13.41 -1.05
N PHE A 29 14.39 14.14 -2.16
CA PHE A 29 13.95 15.54 -2.17
C PHE A 29 12.52 15.69 -1.64
N LEU A 30 11.58 14.86 -2.12
CA LEU A 30 10.19 14.84 -1.63
C LEU A 30 10.11 14.46 -0.14
N LEU A 31 10.93 13.52 0.33
CA LEU A 31 11.02 13.18 1.75
C LEU A 31 11.51 14.35 2.60
N LEU A 32 12.54 15.07 2.15
CA LEU A 32 13.07 16.24 2.85
C LEU A 32 12.05 17.38 2.89
N LEU A 33 11.31 17.61 1.81
CA LEU A 33 10.19 18.56 1.79
C LEU A 33 9.09 18.15 2.78
N GLY A 34 8.76 16.86 2.86
CA GLY A 34 7.80 16.34 3.85
C GLY A 34 8.24 16.60 5.29
N LEU A 35 9.52 16.35 5.60
CA LEU A 35 10.10 16.67 6.91
C LEU A 35 10.07 18.18 7.20
N PHE A 36 10.39 19.01 6.21
CA PHE A 36 10.37 20.46 6.34
C PHE A 36 8.95 20.98 6.64
N PHE A 37 7.94 20.50 5.91
CA PHE A 37 6.55 20.88 6.18
C PHE A 37 6.03 20.31 7.49
N SER A 38 6.47 19.12 7.90
CA SER A 38 6.15 18.59 9.22
C SER A 38 6.71 19.47 10.34
N PHE A 39 7.91 20.02 10.15
CA PHE A 39 8.51 20.95 11.11
C PHE A 39 7.79 22.30 11.14
N SER A 40 7.43 22.86 9.97
CA SER A 40 6.76 24.17 9.89
C SER A 40 5.31 24.13 10.41
N SER A 41 4.60 23.02 10.18
CA SER A 41 3.22 22.85 10.62
C SER A 41 3.08 22.51 12.10
N THR A 42 4.14 21.99 12.75
CA THR A 42 4.18 21.82 14.21
C THR A 42 4.42 23.15 14.91
N THR A 43 3.44 24.03 14.87
CA THR A 43 3.44 25.27 15.64
C THR A 43 3.11 24.96 17.10
N SER A 44 3.77 25.65 18.04
CA SER A 44 3.56 25.57 19.50
C SER A 44 2.08 25.57 19.92
N VAL A 45 1.23 26.26 19.16
CA VAL A 45 -0.22 26.39 19.36
C VAL A 45 -0.97 25.05 19.36
N ILE A 46 -0.57 24.07 18.54
CA ILE A 46 -1.21 22.74 18.50
C ILE A 46 -0.69 21.86 19.64
N SER A 47 0.57 22.06 20.02
CA SER A 47 1.24 21.29 21.07
C SER A 47 0.73 21.64 22.47
N GLU A 48 0.47 22.92 22.73
CA GLU A 48 -0.19 23.41 23.95
C GLU A 48 -1.63 22.91 24.06
N LYS A 49 -2.39 22.90 22.95
CA LYS A 49 -3.78 22.39 22.93
C LYS A 49 -3.90 20.88 23.18
N MET A 50 -2.83 20.12 22.98
CA MET A 50 -2.83 18.65 23.11
C MET A 50 -1.96 18.12 24.26
N ASN A 51 -1.40 18.99 25.11
CA ASN A 51 -0.48 18.64 26.21
C ASN A 51 0.68 17.72 25.77
N LYS A 52 1.28 17.98 24.60
CA LYS A 52 2.44 17.23 24.08
C LYS A 52 3.64 18.15 23.93
N GLN A 53 4.84 17.59 23.97
CA GLN A 53 6.08 18.35 23.70
C GLN A 53 6.03 19.01 22.32
N THR A 54 6.52 20.25 22.23
CA THR A 54 6.48 21.14 21.05
C THR A 54 6.88 20.47 19.72
N TYR A 55 7.79 19.49 19.77
CA TYR A 55 8.32 18.79 18.60
C TYR A 55 7.86 17.34 18.46
N PHE A 56 6.84 16.90 19.20
CA PHE A 56 6.42 15.50 19.25
C PHE A 56 6.09 14.90 17.87
N PHE A 57 5.32 15.62 17.05
CA PHE A 57 4.95 15.13 15.71
C PHE A 57 6.12 15.13 14.74
N PHE A 58 7.00 16.12 14.83
CA PHE A 58 8.23 16.17 14.03
C PHE A 58 9.15 14.99 14.36
N ILE A 59 9.42 14.74 15.65
CA ILE A 59 10.27 13.61 16.10
C ILE A 59 9.66 12.28 15.63
N LYS A 60 8.34 12.11 15.74
CA LYS A 60 7.66 10.92 15.23
C LYS A 60 7.85 10.77 13.72
N HIS A 61 7.64 11.84 12.94
CA HIS A 61 7.80 11.79 11.50
C HIS A 61 9.26 11.48 11.11
N LEU A 62 10.24 12.08 11.80
CA LEU A 62 11.65 11.80 11.63
C LEU A 62 11.99 10.33 11.86
N ILE A 63 11.48 9.72 12.95
CA ILE A 63 11.68 8.29 13.23
C ILE A 63 11.10 7.44 12.09
N PHE A 64 9.89 7.73 11.61
CA PHE A 64 9.29 6.99 10.49
C PHE A 64 10.07 7.14 9.19
N VAL A 65 10.62 8.33 8.91
CA VAL A 65 11.47 8.56 7.74
C VAL A 65 12.80 7.80 7.85
N SER A 66 13.42 7.76 9.03
CA SER A 66 14.63 6.98 9.26
C SER A 66 14.39 5.48 9.08
N VAL A 67 13.28 4.96 9.60
CA VAL A 67 12.88 3.55 9.44
C VAL A 67 12.56 3.24 7.98
N SER A 68 11.88 4.14 7.26
CA SER A 68 11.53 3.92 5.85
C SER A 68 12.77 3.91 4.95
N LEU A 69 13.73 4.83 5.17
CA LEU A 69 15.01 4.82 4.47
C LEU A 69 15.76 3.52 4.73
N PHE A 70 15.86 3.09 5.99
CA PHE A 70 16.51 1.83 6.35
C PHE A 70 15.88 0.62 5.63
N LEU A 71 14.54 0.56 5.58
CA LEU A 71 13.82 -0.50 4.86
C LEU A 71 14.08 -0.46 3.36
N ILE A 72 14.07 0.72 2.74
CA ILE A 72 14.34 0.88 1.29
C ILE A 72 15.73 0.34 0.95
N PHE A 73 16.77 0.75 1.67
CA PHE A 73 18.14 0.26 1.43
C PHE A 73 18.24 -1.26 1.64
N THR A 74 17.67 -1.78 2.73
CA THR A 74 17.75 -3.20 3.07
C THR A 74 17.05 -4.09 2.02
N ILE A 75 15.85 -3.69 1.57
CA ILE A 75 15.07 -4.42 0.57
C ILE A 75 15.74 -4.31 -0.81
N SER A 76 16.29 -3.14 -1.16
CA SER A 76 16.85 -2.90 -2.48
C SER A 76 18.17 -3.64 -2.76
N ILE A 77 18.89 -4.04 -1.70
CA ILE A 77 20.11 -4.86 -1.84
C ILE A 77 19.78 -6.35 -2.08
N GLN A 78 18.55 -6.80 -1.76
CA GLN A 78 18.18 -8.21 -1.88
C GLN A 78 18.07 -8.69 -3.32
N GLU A 79 18.34 -9.97 -3.54
CA GLU A 79 18.13 -10.63 -4.82
C GLU A 79 16.62 -10.75 -5.14
N LYS A 80 16.24 -10.34 -6.35
CA LYS A 80 14.85 -10.28 -6.83
C LYS A 80 14.09 -11.60 -6.67
N ASP A 81 14.70 -12.72 -7.04
CA ASP A 81 14.00 -14.02 -7.05
C ASP A 81 13.70 -14.55 -5.65
N LYS A 82 14.63 -14.36 -4.71
CA LYS A 82 14.42 -14.68 -3.29
C LYS A 82 13.35 -13.76 -2.70
N LEU A 83 13.41 -12.47 -3.04
CA LEU A 83 12.46 -11.47 -2.55
C LEU A 83 11.03 -11.80 -3.00
N ILE A 84 10.78 -12.16 -4.26
CA ILE A 84 9.45 -12.51 -4.76
C ILE A 84 8.85 -13.70 -3.99
N LYS A 85 9.65 -14.70 -3.62
CA LYS A 85 9.19 -15.84 -2.81
C LYS A 85 8.74 -15.38 -1.42
N VAL A 86 9.56 -14.59 -0.73
CA VAL A 86 9.25 -14.05 0.60
C VAL A 86 8.02 -13.14 0.56
N LEU A 87 7.93 -12.25 -0.42
CA LEU A 87 6.80 -11.33 -0.58
C LEU A 87 5.48 -12.07 -0.85
N THR A 88 5.55 -13.23 -1.51
CA THR A 88 4.36 -14.09 -1.70
C THR A 88 3.82 -14.60 -0.36
N TYR A 89 4.70 -15.05 0.55
CA TYR A 89 4.28 -15.45 1.90
C TYR A 89 3.79 -14.25 2.71
N LEU A 90 4.48 -13.12 2.60
CA LEU A 90 4.10 -11.88 3.28
C LEU A 90 2.72 -11.38 2.82
N PHE A 91 2.33 -11.63 1.58
CA PHE A 91 1.01 -11.31 1.06
C PHE A 91 -0.09 -12.14 1.75
N ILE A 92 0.13 -13.43 1.96
CA ILE A 92 -0.83 -14.28 2.68
C ILE A 92 -0.96 -13.80 4.13
N VAL A 93 0.17 -13.51 4.78
CA VAL A 93 0.19 -12.95 6.14
C VAL A 93 -0.54 -11.61 6.19
N SER A 94 -0.41 -10.75 5.19
CA SER A 94 -1.08 -9.44 5.17
C SER A 94 -2.59 -9.55 5.00
N ILE A 95 -3.09 -10.53 4.23
CA ILE A 95 -4.53 -10.85 4.17
C ILE A 95 -5.03 -11.31 5.53
N VAL A 96 -4.29 -12.20 6.20
CA VAL A 96 -4.66 -12.69 7.54
C VAL A 96 -4.68 -11.54 8.55
N LEU A 97 -3.67 -10.65 8.51
CA LEU A 97 -3.64 -9.44 9.34
C LEU A 97 -4.82 -8.52 9.03
N LEU A 98 -5.17 -8.33 7.76
CA LEU A 98 -6.32 -7.52 7.37
C LEU A 98 -7.63 -8.12 7.90
N PHE A 99 -7.77 -9.44 7.88
CA PHE A 99 -8.93 -10.10 8.47
C PHE A 99 -8.95 -9.93 10.00
N LEU A 100 -7.80 -10.08 10.66
CA LEU A 100 -7.67 -9.90 12.11
C LEU A 100 -8.03 -8.48 12.58
N THR A 101 -7.89 -7.44 11.74
CA THR A 101 -8.31 -6.09 12.14
C THR A 101 -9.81 -5.99 12.37
N LEU A 102 -10.63 -6.83 11.74
CA LEU A 102 -12.08 -6.83 11.98
C LEU A 102 -12.40 -7.22 13.44
N ILE A 103 -11.59 -8.10 14.01
CA ILE A 103 -11.81 -8.68 15.34
C ILE A 103 -11.09 -7.84 16.41
N VAL A 104 -9.80 -7.54 16.19
CA VAL A 104 -8.89 -6.95 17.19
C VAL A 104 -8.54 -5.49 16.87
N GLY A 105 -9.06 -4.94 15.77
CA GLY A 105 -8.77 -3.57 15.36
C GLY A 105 -9.38 -2.52 16.27
N VAL A 106 -8.67 -1.41 16.42
CA VAL A 106 -9.12 -0.24 17.18
C VAL A 106 -10.13 0.53 16.33
N GLU A 107 -11.31 0.81 16.90
CA GLU A 107 -12.32 1.66 16.27
C GLU A 107 -11.90 3.12 16.31
N ILE A 108 -11.72 3.72 15.13
CA ILE A 108 -11.48 5.15 14.98
C ILE A 108 -12.50 5.68 13.98
N LYS A 109 -13.32 6.65 14.41
CA LYS A 109 -14.39 7.26 13.58
C LYS A 109 -15.37 6.22 12.99
N GLY A 110 -15.78 5.23 13.79
CA GLY A 110 -16.73 4.20 13.38
C GLY A 110 -16.17 3.09 12.50
N SER A 111 -14.84 2.95 12.42
CA SER A 111 -14.19 2.00 11.51
C SER A 111 -12.94 1.35 12.12
N ARG A 112 -12.87 0.01 12.06
CA ARG A 112 -11.77 -0.84 12.59
C ARG A 112 -10.66 -1.08 11.56
N ARG A 113 -9.97 -0.01 11.16
CA ARG A 113 -8.91 -0.07 10.12
C ARG A 113 -7.51 -0.26 10.69
N TRP A 114 -7.31 0.10 11.95
CA TRP A 114 -5.99 0.22 12.55
C TRP A 114 -5.75 -0.86 13.58
N MET A 115 -4.61 -1.54 13.50
CA MET A 115 -4.06 -2.30 14.62
C MET A 115 -3.24 -1.32 15.46
N GLY A 116 -3.75 -1.01 16.65
CA GLY A 116 -3.06 -0.13 17.59
C GLY A 116 -2.29 -0.95 18.62
N PHE A 117 -0.98 -0.78 18.66
CA PHE A 117 -0.17 -1.07 19.83
C PHE A 117 0.07 0.26 20.54
N ASP A 118 -0.84 0.63 21.45
CA ASP A 118 -0.70 1.86 22.23
C ASP A 118 0.54 1.69 23.15
N PRO A 119 1.52 2.63 23.18
CA PRO A 119 1.49 4.04 22.72
C PRO A 119 2.24 4.39 21.41
N PHE A 120 2.90 3.44 20.74
CA PHE A 120 3.95 3.79 19.77
C PHE A 120 3.59 3.62 18.29
N LEU A 121 2.89 2.56 17.90
CA LEU A 121 2.61 2.30 16.48
C LEU A 121 1.14 1.94 16.24
N ARG A 122 0.54 2.71 15.33
CA ARG A 122 -0.68 2.32 14.64
C ARG A 122 -0.27 1.80 13.28
N PHE A 123 -0.55 0.52 13.04
CA PHE A 123 -0.24 -0.13 11.78
C PHE A 123 -1.54 -0.39 11.02
N GLN A 124 -1.54 -0.06 9.73
CA GLN A 124 -2.68 -0.31 8.85
C GLN A 124 -2.32 -1.45 7.89
N PRO A 125 -2.83 -2.67 8.09
CA PRO A 125 -2.45 -3.82 7.27
C PRO A 125 -2.70 -3.65 5.76
N VAL A 126 -3.71 -2.86 5.38
CA VAL A 126 -4.02 -2.60 3.97
C VAL A 126 -2.89 -1.85 3.24
N GLU A 127 -2.14 -1.00 3.95
CA GLU A 127 -1.00 -0.27 3.36
C GLU A 127 0.13 -1.22 2.98
N LEU A 128 0.37 -2.26 3.78
CA LEU A 128 1.32 -3.32 3.48
C LEU A 128 0.78 -4.29 2.40
N LEU A 129 -0.54 -4.53 2.38
CA LEU A 129 -1.17 -5.43 1.41
C LEU A 129 -1.10 -4.88 -0.02
N LYS A 130 -1.24 -3.58 -0.26
CA LYS A 130 -1.24 -2.97 -1.61
C LYS A 130 -0.05 -3.33 -2.49
N PRO A 131 1.21 -3.06 -2.10
CA PRO A 131 2.35 -3.42 -2.95
C PRO A 131 2.48 -4.94 -3.12
N LEU A 132 2.13 -5.72 -2.10
CA LEU A 132 2.18 -7.18 -2.16
C LEU A 132 1.12 -7.75 -3.11
N PHE A 133 -0.07 -7.16 -3.14
CA PHE A 133 -1.14 -7.51 -4.07
C PHE A 133 -0.69 -7.33 -5.51
N ILE A 134 -0.05 -6.20 -5.84
CA ILE A 134 0.46 -5.94 -7.20
C ILE A 134 1.46 -7.04 -7.62
N ILE A 135 2.40 -7.37 -6.73
CA ILE A 135 3.42 -8.39 -7.00
C ILE A 135 2.78 -9.77 -7.15
N PHE A 136 1.80 -10.11 -6.32
CA PHE A 136 1.11 -11.39 -6.37
C PHE A 136 0.26 -11.54 -7.63
N VAL A 137 -0.49 -10.49 -8.01
CA VAL A 137 -1.28 -10.45 -9.25
C VAL A 137 -0.37 -10.54 -10.48
N ALA A 138 0.74 -9.79 -10.50
CA ALA A 138 1.73 -9.87 -11.57
C ALA A 138 2.27 -11.30 -11.73
N LYS A 139 2.59 -11.95 -10.60
CA LYS A 139 3.05 -13.34 -10.58
C LYS A 139 2.00 -14.30 -11.15
N ILE A 140 0.71 -14.13 -10.83
CA ILE A 140 -0.38 -14.95 -11.37
C ILE A 140 -0.53 -14.77 -12.88
N ILE A 141 -0.49 -13.52 -13.37
CA ILE A 141 -0.65 -13.21 -14.80
C ILE A 141 0.49 -13.86 -15.61
N VAL A 142 1.73 -13.74 -15.12
CA VAL A 142 2.93 -14.29 -15.78
C VAL A 142 3.05 -15.82 -15.62
N LEU A 143 2.31 -16.44 -14.68
CA LEU A 143 2.48 -17.85 -14.34
C LEU A 143 2.09 -18.79 -15.50
N ASN A 144 3.05 -19.57 -16.00
CA ASN A 144 2.86 -20.82 -16.75
C ASN A 144 2.03 -20.71 -18.05
N GLU A 145 2.72 -20.58 -19.20
CA GLU A 145 2.15 -20.49 -20.56
C GLU A 145 1.07 -21.52 -20.89
N LYS A 146 1.10 -22.70 -20.25
CA LYS A 146 0.14 -23.80 -20.49
C LYS A 146 -1.29 -23.55 -19.95
N THR A 147 -1.50 -22.54 -19.11
CA THR A 147 -2.82 -22.24 -18.55
C THR A 147 -3.52 -21.13 -19.31
N ASP A 148 -4.83 -21.26 -19.55
CA ASP A 148 -5.62 -20.24 -20.24
C ASP A 148 -5.49 -18.89 -19.53
N ILE A 149 -5.22 -17.85 -20.31
CA ILE A 149 -5.04 -16.49 -19.80
C ILE A 149 -6.30 -16.02 -19.04
N TYR A 150 -7.49 -16.38 -19.52
CA TYR A 150 -8.77 -16.09 -18.86
C TYR A 150 -8.90 -16.70 -17.46
N LYS A 151 -8.37 -17.91 -17.25
CA LYS A 151 -8.37 -18.55 -15.92
C LYS A 151 -7.46 -17.80 -14.96
N ARG A 152 -6.32 -17.27 -15.43
CA ARG A 152 -5.41 -16.47 -14.60
C ARG A 152 -6.06 -15.16 -14.16
N TYR A 153 -6.78 -14.49 -15.06
CA TYR A 153 -7.56 -13.30 -14.71
C TYR A 153 -8.69 -13.61 -13.74
N PHE A 154 -9.35 -14.76 -13.91
CA PHE A 154 -10.36 -15.21 -12.96
C PHE A 154 -9.77 -15.47 -11.56
N TYR A 155 -8.61 -16.13 -11.46
CA TYR A 155 -7.96 -16.33 -10.16
C TYR A 155 -7.56 -15.01 -9.50
N SER A 156 -6.99 -14.07 -10.25
CA SER A 156 -6.64 -12.75 -9.70
C SER A 156 -7.88 -11.95 -9.29
N PHE A 157 -9.00 -12.10 -10.00
CA PHE A 157 -10.29 -11.52 -9.63
C PHE A 157 -10.84 -12.09 -8.31
N VAL A 158 -10.79 -13.41 -8.13
CA VAL A 158 -11.24 -14.07 -6.90
C VAL A 158 -10.46 -13.55 -5.69
N ILE A 159 -9.14 -13.38 -5.82
CA ILE A 159 -8.29 -12.83 -4.75
C ILE A 159 -8.70 -11.39 -4.43
N LEU A 160 -8.94 -10.57 -5.46
CA LEU A 160 -9.44 -9.21 -5.27
C LEU A 160 -10.79 -9.21 -4.54
N LEU A 161 -11.73 -10.06 -4.93
CA LEU A 161 -13.05 -10.14 -4.29
C LEU A 161 -12.93 -10.46 -2.79
N VAL A 162 -12.06 -11.39 -2.41
CA VAL A 162 -11.81 -11.72 -1.00
C VAL A 162 -11.34 -10.47 -0.23
N ILE A 163 -10.41 -9.71 -0.77
CA ILE A 163 -9.89 -8.49 -0.13
C ILE A 163 -10.98 -7.41 -0.05
N VAL A 164 -11.75 -7.21 -1.12
CA VAL A 164 -12.83 -6.23 -1.19
C VAL A 164 -13.91 -6.53 -0.15
N ILE A 165 -14.30 -7.80 0.03
CA ILE A 165 -15.28 -8.20 1.05
C ILE A 165 -14.78 -7.84 2.45
N ILE A 166 -13.50 -8.09 2.75
CA ILE A 166 -12.90 -7.72 4.04
C ILE A 166 -12.92 -6.20 4.24
N LEU A 167 -12.58 -5.42 3.21
CA LEU A 167 -12.54 -3.95 3.30
C LEU A 167 -13.93 -3.29 3.41
N ILE A 168 -14.94 -3.85 2.75
CA ILE A 168 -16.34 -3.40 2.91
C ILE A 168 -16.81 -3.61 4.35
N ASN A 169 -16.37 -4.69 5.00
CA ASN A 169 -16.64 -4.94 6.42
C ASN A 169 -15.87 -4.00 7.36
N GLN A 170 -14.77 -3.40 6.90
CA GLN A 170 -14.02 -2.35 7.61
C GLN A 170 -14.56 -0.94 7.34
N PRO A 171 -15.81 -0.81 6.88
CA PRO A 171 -16.27 0.28 5.99
C PRO A 171 -15.18 1.17 5.38
N ASP A 172 -14.25 0.63 4.57
CA ASP A 172 -13.20 1.42 3.88
C ASP A 172 -13.38 1.46 2.36
N LEU A 173 -14.19 2.41 1.87
CA LEU A 173 -14.40 2.60 0.43
C LEU A 173 -13.16 3.10 -0.31
N GLY A 174 -12.33 3.92 0.33
CA GLY A 174 -11.19 4.54 -0.35
C GLY A 174 -10.16 3.49 -0.76
N GLN A 175 -9.83 2.59 0.16
CA GLN A 175 -8.88 1.50 -0.12
C GLN A 175 -9.48 0.45 -1.05
N THR A 176 -10.78 0.19 -0.95
CA THR A 176 -11.51 -0.69 -1.88
C THR A 176 -11.41 -0.17 -3.32
N LEU A 177 -11.71 1.11 -3.53
CA LEU A 177 -11.62 1.79 -4.82
C LEU A 177 -10.18 1.76 -5.36
N LEU A 178 -9.19 2.08 -4.53
CA LEU A 178 -7.79 2.09 -4.96
C LEU A 178 -7.33 0.71 -5.43
N LEU A 179 -7.60 -0.35 -4.65
CA LEU A 179 -7.17 -1.71 -5.01
C LEU A 179 -7.84 -2.21 -6.29
N THR A 180 -9.12 -1.93 -6.49
CA THR A 180 -9.81 -2.34 -7.71
C THR A 180 -9.34 -1.60 -8.94
N LEU A 181 -9.11 -0.28 -8.85
CA LEU A 181 -8.48 0.46 -9.94
C LEU A 181 -7.09 -0.09 -10.25
N THR A 182 -6.27 -0.41 -9.24
CA THR A 182 -4.95 -1.01 -9.50
C THR A 182 -5.03 -2.38 -10.17
N TRP A 183 -6.05 -3.19 -9.87
CA TRP A 183 -6.24 -4.47 -10.54
C TRP A 183 -6.69 -4.31 -11.99
N ILE A 184 -7.63 -3.37 -12.25
CA ILE A 184 -8.08 -3.02 -13.60
C ILE A 184 -6.90 -2.54 -14.44
N THR A 185 -6.04 -1.67 -13.92
CA THR A 185 -4.86 -1.19 -14.65
C THR A 185 -3.84 -2.30 -14.91
N MET A 186 -3.63 -3.22 -13.98
CA MET A 186 -2.76 -4.38 -14.18
C MET A 186 -3.23 -5.29 -15.32
N ILE A 187 -4.54 -5.56 -15.39
CA ILE A 187 -5.14 -6.40 -16.45
C ILE A 187 -5.18 -5.66 -17.79
N PHE A 188 -5.38 -4.35 -17.76
CA PHE A 188 -5.27 -3.51 -18.94
C PHE A 188 -3.87 -3.63 -19.56
N VAL A 189 -2.83 -3.48 -18.74
CA VAL A 189 -1.42 -3.56 -19.19
C VAL A 189 -1.06 -4.95 -19.69
N SER A 190 -1.69 -6.02 -19.18
CA SER A 190 -1.45 -7.38 -19.67
C SER A 190 -2.09 -7.68 -21.03
N GLY A 191 -2.77 -6.73 -21.67
CA GLY A 191 -3.34 -6.87 -23.02
C GLY A 191 -4.70 -7.56 -23.06
N PHE A 192 -5.50 -7.47 -22.00
CA PHE A 192 -6.85 -8.01 -21.98
C PHE A 192 -7.82 -7.26 -22.91
N ASN A 193 -8.93 -7.90 -23.28
CA ASN A 193 -9.94 -7.29 -24.14
C ASN A 193 -10.55 -6.04 -23.47
N MET A 194 -10.36 -4.89 -24.12
CA MET A 194 -10.83 -3.58 -23.69
C MET A 194 -12.33 -3.52 -23.41
N LEU A 195 -13.14 -4.24 -24.20
CA LEU A 195 -14.60 -4.26 -24.04
C LEU A 195 -15.01 -4.96 -22.74
N ILE A 196 -14.36 -6.06 -22.39
CA ILE A 196 -14.67 -6.78 -21.15
C ILE A 196 -14.21 -5.95 -19.95
N LEU A 197 -13.06 -5.28 -20.06
CA LEU A 197 -12.54 -4.42 -19.01
C LEU A 197 -13.44 -3.20 -18.76
N SER A 198 -13.97 -2.56 -19.81
CA SER A 198 -14.88 -1.42 -19.64
C SER A 198 -16.20 -1.83 -18.99
N ILE A 199 -16.74 -3.01 -19.34
CA ILE A 199 -17.92 -3.58 -18.69
C ILE A 199 -17.63 -3.85 -17.20
N LEU A 200 -16.49 -4.48 -16.88
CA LEU A 200 -16.09 -4.72 -15.48
C LEU A 200 -15.93 -3.42 -14.69
N GLY A 201 -15.34 -2.39 -15.31
CA GLY A 201 -15.22 -1.06 -14.71
C GLY A 201 -16.59 -0.41 -14.43
N LEU A 202 -17.53 -0.49 -15.37
CA LEU A 202 -18.89 0.00 -15.18
C LEU A 202 -19.63 -0.74 -14.07
N VAL A 203 -19.57 -2.08 -14.06
CA VAL A 203 -20.15 -2.91 -13.00
C VAL A 203 -19.57 -2.51 -11.65
N PHE A 204 -18.25 -2.29 -11.58
CA PHE A 204 -17.61 -1.87 -10.34
C PHE A 204 -18.13 -0.51 -9.84
N VAL A 205 -18.24 0.50 -10.70
CA VAL A 205 -18.80 1.81 -10.35
C VAL A 205 -20.24 1.69 -9.86
N ILE A 206 -21.07 0.90 -10.55
CA ILE A 206 -22.46 0.65 -10.16
C ILE A 206 -22.52 -0.02 -8.78
N THR A 207 -21.71 -1.06 -8.54
CA THR A 207 -21.71 -1.75 -7.24
C THR A 207 -21.33 -0.82 -6.08
N ILE A 208 -20.36 0.08 -6.27
CA ILE A 208 -20.04 1.09 -5.25
C ILE A 208 -21.21 2.05 -5.04
N ALA A 209 -21.81 2.57 -6.11
CA ALA A 209 -22.93 3.49 -6.01
C ALA A 209 -24.11 2.86 -5.25
N LEU A 210 -24.41 1.58 -5.54
CA LEU A 210 -25.42 0.81 -4.82
C LEU A 210 -25.03 0.59 -3.35
N LEU A 211 -23.78 0.24 -3.05
CA LEU A 211 -23.31 0.07 -1.67
C LEU A 211 -23.44 1.37 -0.86
N ILE A 212 -23.11 2.52 -1.45
CA ILE A 212 -23.24 3.82 -0.80
C ILE A 212 -24.72 4.16 -0.54
N PHE A 213 -25.60 3.86 -1.50
CA PHE A 213 -27.03 4.15 -1.38
C PHE A 213 -27.75 3.22 -0.38
N PHE A 214 -27.44 1.92 -0.40
CA PHE A 214 -28.12 0.92 0.44
C PHE A 214 -27.53 0.77 1.85
N LEU A 215 -26.28 1.20 2.08
CA LEU A 215 -25.64 1.17 3.41
C LEU A 215 -25.26 2.58 3.90
N PRO A 216 -26.24 3.49 4.05
CA PRO A 216 -25.99 4.87 4.45
C PRO A 216 -25.42 4.96 5.88
N GLU A 217 -25.73 4.00 6.77
CA GLU A 217 -25.16 3.98 8.12
C GLU A 217 -23.65 3.72 8.14
N LYS A 218 -23.13 2.97 7.16
CA LYS A 218 -21.70 2.65 7.04
C LYS A 218 -20.93 3.66 6.20
N PHE A 219 -21.57 4.24 5.18
CA PHE A 219 -20.92 5.09 4.18
C PHE A 219 -21.45 6.52 4.12
N GLY A 220 -22.35 6.92 5.02
CA GLY A 220 -22.94 8.25 5.06
C GLY A 220 -21.93 9.39 5.22
N TYR A 221 -20.74 9.11 5.74
CA TYR A 221 -19.64 10.07 5.80
C TYR A 221 -19.16 10.55 4.41
N VAL A 222 -19.45 9.80 3.33
CA VAL A 222 -19.13 10.20 1.96
C VAL A 222 -20.03 11.35 1.52
N PHE A 223 -21.33 11.28 1.81
CA PHE A 223 -22.29 12.35 1.50
C PHE A 223 -22.03 13.63 2.28
N LEU A 224 -21.46 13.55 3.49
CA LEU A 224 -21.09 14.72 4.29
C LEU A 224 -19.83 15.43 3.79
N ARG A 225 -19.07 14.84 2.86
CA ARG A 225 -17.82 15.40 2.32
C ARG A 225 -17.93 15.92 0.89
N ILE A 226 -19.01 15.57 0.18
CA ILE A 226 -19.34 16.08 -1.16
C ILE A 226 -20.22 17.32 -0.96
#